data_AF-A0A957U2Z7-F1
#
_entry.id   AF-A0A957U2Z7-F1
#
_cell.length_a   1.000
_cell.length_b   1.000
_cell.length_c   1.000
_cell.angle_alpha   90.00
_cell.angle_beta   90.00
_cell.angle_gamma   90.00
#
_symmetry.space_group_name_H-M   'P 1'
#
loop_
_entity.id
_entity.type
_entity.pdbx_description
1 polymer ?
#
loop_
_entity_poly.entity_id
_entity_poly.type
_entity_poly.pdbx_seq_one_letter_code
_entity_poly.pdbx_strand_id
1 'polypeptide(L)'
;MRRRPALPGKPALSTQFLLISAVDLALLLYVIQAHRATNWQPLAAWLLAVGLFLAAAWQLDQEQADVAPLSLAWDRWDTSALVGLAGLALLLRIIWLERLPLTMHNDEAVMALAAQELRQGGLRGWYLLDTFGHSQLWYALLHGGMRLFGPSLFGLRMVAVFFGTATMGTTYLLVRLLFNRPLALLSTLLLATFHFHVHFSRIGLNNVTDTFFGTLVALLLAAGLRQGSRFLLAATGVTLGIALHFYTGARLLVPLTLFMGATWYVDQWRHRGTGQRDPLPALAAAVMGGTATLYTLMPFAFAVI
;
A
#
# COMPACT_ATOMS: atom_id res chain seq x y z
N MET A 1 -45.12 -26.86 -15.88
CA MET A 1 -44.49 -25.86 -14.98
C MET A 1 -43.91 -24.75 -15.84
N ARG A 2 -44.48 -23.53 -15.76
CA ARG A 2 -44.04 -22.36 -16.54
C ARG A 2 -42.68 -21.87 -16.02
N ARG A 3 -41.67 -21.78 -16.90
CA ARG A 3 -40.40 -21.10 -16.61
C ARG A 3 -40.72 -19.64 -16.25
N ARG A 4 -40.30 -19.20 -15.07
CA ARG A 4 -40.33 -17.78 -14.70
C ARG A 4 -39.47 -16.99 -15.70
N PRO A 5 -39.90 -15.82 -16.18
CA PRO A 5 -39.06 -14.96 -17.01
C PRO A 5 -37.82 -14.54 -16.20
N ALA A 6 -36.66 -14.58 -16.83
CA ALA A 6 -35.43 -14.06 -16.25
C ALA A 6 -35.64 -12.58 -15.93
N LEU A 7 -35.49 -12.21 -14.65
CA LEU A 7 -35.44 -10.82 -14.23
C LEU A 7 -34.36 -10.09 -15.04
N PRO A 8 -34.57 -8.80 -15.40
CA PRO A 8 -33.56 -8.01 -16.09
C PRO A 8 -32.22 -8.16 -15.36
N GLY A 9 -31.21 -8.62 -16.11
CA GLY A 9 -29.93 -9.02 -15.56
C GLY A 9 -29.36 -7.91 -14.69
N LYS A 10 -29.07 -8.22 -13.42
CA LYS A 10 -28.29 -7.34 -12.56
C LYS A 10 -27.10 -6.84 -13.39
N PRO A 11 -26.82 -5.53 -13.43
CA PRO A 11 -25.69 -5.01 -14.18
C PRO A 11 -24.45 -5.83 -13.85
N ALA A 12 -23.66 -6.14 -14.87
CA ALA A 12 -22.46 -6.93 -14.69
C ALA A 12 -21.66 -6.30 -13.56
N LEU A 13 -21.19 -7.16 -12.68
CA LEU A 13 -20.66 -6.79 -11.38
C LEU A 13 -19.39 -5.89 -11.52
N SER A 14 -18.72 -5.99 -12.68
CA SER A 14 -17.66 -5.09 -13.16
C SER A 14 -18.14 -3.68 -13.54
N THR A 15 -19.36 -3.52 -14.04
CA THR A 15 -19.95 -2.23 -14.43
C THR A 15 -20.23 -1.36 -13.22
N GLN A 16 -20.70 -1.94 -12.12
CA GLN A 16 -20.88 -1.22 -10.84
C GLN A 16 -19.53 -0.72 -10.29
N PHE A 17 -18.48 -1.53 -10.41
CA PHE A 17 -17.11 -1.18 -10.01
C PHE A 17 -16.54 0.00 -10.79
N LEU A 18 -16.69 -0.06 -12.11
CA LEU A 18 -16.21 0.98 -13.01
C LEU A 18 -16.99 2.28 -12.81
N LEU A 19 -18.31 2.20 -12.53
CA LEU A 19 -19.13 3.38 -12.25
C LEU A 19 -18.75 4.05 -10.92
N ILE A 20 -18.56 3.27 -9.85
CA ILE A 20 -18.12 3.81 -8.55
C ILE A 20 -16.73 4.44 -8.69
N SER A 21 -15.78 3.75 -9.32
CA SER A 21 -14.42 4.25 -9.54
C SER A 21 -14.40 5.50 -10.44
N ALA A 22 -15.27 5.57 -11.47
CA ALA A 22 -15.38 6.72 -12.35
C ALA A 22 -16.02 7.92 -11.66
N VAL A 23 -17.01 7.71 -10.78
CA VAL A 23 -17.63 8.76 -9.96
C VAL A 23 -16.62 9.28 -8.93
N ASP A 24 -15.90 8.38 -8.25
CA ASP A 24 -14.84 8.72 -7.30
C ASP A 24 -13.73 9.55 -7.96
N LEU A 25 -13.25 9.11 -9.13
CA LEU A 25 -12.26 9.83 -9.92
C LEU A 25 -12.78 11.18 -10.39
N ALA A 26 -14.02 11.26 -10.87
CA ALA A 26 -14.63 12.51 -11.30
C ALA A 26 -14.80 13.50 -10.13
N LEU A 27 -15.15 13.02 -8.94
CA LEU A 27 -15.30 13.84 -7.74
C LEU A 27 -13.95 14.35 -7.23
N LEU A 28 -12.92 13.50 -7.25
CA LEU A 28 -11.55 13.87 -6.90
C LEU A 28 -10.99 14.93 -7.86
N LEU A 29 -11.12 14.70 -9.16
CA LEU A 29 -10.69 15.65 -10.20
C LEU A 29 -11.48 16.96 -10.09
N TYR A 30 -12.78 16.91 -9.82
CA TYR A 30 -13.60 18.09 -9.58
C TYR A 30 -13.12 18.88 -8.36
N VAL A 31 -12.81 18.24 -7.23
CA VAL A 31 -12.32 18.93 -6.03
C VAL A 31 -10.93 19.54 -6.25
N ILE A 32 -10.03 18.84 -6.92
CA ILE A 32 -8.70 19.36 -7.28
C ILE A 32 -8.79 20.54 -8.24
N GLN A 33 -9.71 20.48 -9.22
CA GLN A 33 -9.91 21.54 -10.20
C GLN A 33 -10.67 22.74 -9.63
N ALA A 34 -11.66 22.51 -8.78
CA ALA A 34 -12.49 23.55 -8.17
C ALA A 34 -11.76 24.30 -7.05
N HIS A 35 -10.79 23.66 -6.40
CA HIS A 35 -10.08 24.23 -5.27
C HIS A 35 -8.57 24.15 -5.54
N ARG A 36 -7.92 25.29 -5.85
CA ARG A 36 -6.45 25.47 -5.79
C ARG A 36 -5.93 25.32 -4.34
N ALA A 37 -6.43 24.32 -3.60
CA ALA A 37 -6.52 24.40 -2.16
C ALA A 37 -5.36 23.74 -1.44
N THR A 38 -4.71 24.57 -0.65
CA THR A 38 -3.90 24.28 0.53
C THR A 38 -4.70 23.69 1.71
N ASN A 39 -5.86 23.05 1.48
CA ASN A 39 -6.80 22.60 2.52
C ASN A 39 -6.90 21.06 2.63
N TRP A 40 -7.46 20.57 3.74
CA TRP A 40 -7.67 19.15 4.04
C TRP A 40 -8.81 18.49 3.25
N GLN A 41 -9.67 19.26 2.59
CA GLN A 41 -10.88 18.77 1.91
C GLN A 41 -10.58 17.78 0.76
N PRO A 42 -9.60 18.02 -0.13
CA PRO A 42 -9.24 17.03 -1.16
C PRO A 42 -8.71 15.72 -0.57
N LEU A 43 -7.98 15.78 0.56
CA LEU A 43 -7.54 14.58 1.27
C LEU A 43 -8.73 13.80 1.83
N ALA A 44 -9.69 14.48 2.44
CA ALA A 44 -10.89 13.84 2.96
C ALA A 44 -11.74 13.22 1.85
N ALA A 45 -11.92 13.93 0.73
CA ALA A 45 -12.63 13.40 -0.44
C ALA A 45 -11.91 12.17 -1.03
N TRP A 46 -10.58 12.23 -1.11
CA TRP A 46 -9.77 11.09 -1.56
C TRP A 46 -9.89 9.87 -0.64
N LEU A 47 -9.78 10.07 0.69
CA LEU A 47 -9.97 8.99 1.66
C LEU A 47 -11.39 8.41 1.61
N LEU A 48 -12.39 9.25 1.41
CA LEU A 48 -13.79 8.81 1.26
C LEU A 48 -13.96 7.95 0.01
N ALA A 49 -13.42 8.39 -1.14
CA ALA A 49 -13.42 7.62 -2.39
C ALA A 49 -12.75 6.25 -2.21
N VAL A 50 -11.55 6.20 -1.63
CA VAL A 50 -10.87 4.93 -1.31
C VAL A 50 -11.74 4.04 -0.41
N GLY A 51 -12.37 4.63 0.61
CA GLY A 51 -13.27 3.92 1.51
C GLY A 51 -14.49 3.33 0.81
N LEU A 52 -15.15 4.11 -0.06
CA LEU A 52 -16.31 3.67 -0.85
C LEU A 52 -15.93 2.57 -1.83
N PHE A 53 -14.78 2.69 -2.52
CA PHE A 53 -14.25 1.68 -3.42
C PHE A 53 -14.00 0.35 -2.69
N LEU A 54 -13.34 0.39 -1.52
CA LEU A 54 -13.08 -0.80 -0.71
C LEU A 54 -14.37 -1.40 -0.12
N ALA A 55 -15.31 -0.56 0.33
CA ALA A 55 -16.61 -1.01 0.85
C ALA A 55 -17.44 -1.70 -0.24
N ALA A 56 -17.44 -1.16 -1.46
CA ALA A 56 -18.04 -1.82 -2.60
C ALA A 56 -17.39 -3.19 -2.85
N ALA A 57 -16.05 -3.29 -2.76
CA ALA A 57 -15.34 -4.54 -3.06
C ALA A 57 -15.63 -5.61 -2.02
N TRP A 58 -15.71 -5.19 -0.76
CA TRP A 58 -16.13 -6.03 0.33
C TRP A 58 -17.58 -6.51 0.18
N GLN A 59 -18.53 -5.64 -0.17
CA GLN A 59 -19.91 -6.04 -0.39
C GLN A 59 -20.03 -7.15 -1.44
N LEU A 60 -19.18 -7.12 -2.48
CA LEU A 60 -19.19 -8.17 -3.48
C LEU A 60 -18.66 -9.50 -2.98
N ASP A 61 -17.64 -9.47 -2.13
CA ASP A 61 -17.14 -10.69 -1.49
C ASP A 61 -18.24 -11.33 -0.63
N GLN A 62 -19.10 -10.52 0.01
CA GLN A 62 -20.26 -11.00 0.77
C GLN A 62 -21.37 -11.57 -0.12
N GLU A 63 -21.58 -11.02 -1.31
CA GLU A 63 -22.58 -11.50 -2.26
C GLU A 63 -22.13 -12.75 -3.04
N GLN A 64 -20.83 -13.09 -3.02
CA GLN A 64 -20.27 -14.22 -3.74
C GLN A 64 -19.98 -15.41 -2.80
N ALA A 65 -20.59 -16.56 -3.09
CA ALA A 65 -20.35 -17.79 -2.36
C ALA A 65 -18.97 -18.44 -2.65
N ASP A 66 -18.23 -17.92 -3.63
CA ASP A 66 -16.99 -18.55 -4.14
C ASP A 66 -15.72 -18.03 -3.45
N VAL A 67 -15.81 -17.09 -2.50
CA VAL A 67 -14.64 -16.60 -1.76
C VAL A 67 -14.14 -17.71 -0.83
N ALA A 68 -13.00 -18.29 -1.16
CA ALA A 68 -12.41 -19.36 -0.37
C ALA A 68 -11.83 -18.79 0.95
N PRO A 69 -11.97 -19.50 2.08
CA PRO A 69 -11.34 -19.07 3.33
C PRO A 69 -9.82 -19.12 3.23
N LEU A 70 -9.14 -18.07 3.69
CA LEU A 70 -7.68 -18.10 3.87
C LEU A 70 -7.31 -18.99 5.05
N SER A 71 -7.01 -20.26 4.79
CA SER A 71 -6.48 -21.15 5.82
C SER A 71 -4.97 -20.92 5.99
N LEU A 72 -4.62 -19.91 6.79
CA LEU A 72 -3.29 -19.85 7.39
C LEU A 72 -3.36 -20.64 8.69
N ALA A 73 -2.63 -21.76 8.79
CA ALA A 73 -2.51 -22.51 10.04
C ALA A 73 -1.70 -21.70 11.06
N TRP A 74 -2.35 -20.67 11.61
CA TRP A 74 -1.79 -19.69 12.53
C TRP A 74 -1.96 -20.16 13.95
N ASP A 75 -0.86 -20.23 14.69
CA ASP A 75 -0.86 -20.61 16.09
C ASP A 75 -0.20 -19.56 16.99
N ARG A 76 -0.16 -19.84 18.30
CA ARG A 76 0.52 -18.99 19.29
C ARG A 76 2.02 -18.85 19.04
N TRP A 77 2.64 -19.81 18.35
CA TRP A 77 4.05 -19.74 18.00
C TRP A 77 4.30 -18.77 16.86
N ASP A 78 3.45 -18.75 15.84
CA ASP A 78 3.50 -17.74 14.77
C ASP A 78 3.40 -16.33 15.37
N THR A 79 2.48 -16.14 16.31
CA THR A 79 2.31 -14.84 17.00
C THR A 79 3.55 -14.48 17.82
N SER A 80 4.05 -15.41 18.63
CA SER A 80 5.22 -15.18 19.50
C SER A 80 6.49 -14.93 18.68
N ALA A 81 6.67 -15.65 17.58
CA ALA A 81 7.76 -15.46 16.66
C ALA A 81 7.71 -14.09 15.98
N LEU A 82 6.55 -13.70 15.45
CA LEU A 82 6.41 -12.41 14.81
C LEU A 82 6.64 -11.26 15.80
N VAL A 83 6.08 -11.35 17.01
CA VAL A 83 6.32 -10.36 18.07
C VAL A 83 7.80 -10.31 18.46
N GLY A 84 8.45 -11.46 18.61
CA GLY A 84 9.88 -11.54 18.92
C GLY A 84 10.76 -10.93 17.83
N LEU A 85 10.48 -11.22 16.57
CA LEU A 85 11.23 -10.69 15.42
C LEU A 85 10.98 -9.19 15.20
N ALA A 86 9.73 -8.74 15.36
CA ALA A 86 9.39 -7.32 15.32
C ALA A 86 10.04 -6.57 16.49
N GLY A 87 10.05 -7.15 17.69
CA GLY A 87 10.73 -6.61 18.87
C GLY A 87 12.24 -6.49 18.65
N LEU A 88 12.89 -7.55 18.14
CA LEU A 88 14.30 -7.51 17.76
C LEU A 88 14.57 -6.42 16.70
N ALA A 89 13.76 -6.37 15.65
CA ALA A 89 13.87 -5.37 14.59
C ALA A 89 13.75 -3.95 15.15
N LEU A 90 12.79 -3.71 16.03
CA LEU A 90 12.54 -2.43 16.69
C LEU A 90 13.73 -2.01 17.55
N LEU A 91 14.26 -2.91 18.38
CA LEU A 91 15.42 -2.64 19.24
C LEU A 91 16.65 -2.25 18.42
N LEU A 92 16.94 -3.01 17.35
CA LEU A 92 18.06 -2.72 16.43
C LEU A 92 17.90 -1.37 15.72
N ARG A 93 16.68 -0.84 15.61
CA ARG A 93 16.37 0.41 14.94
C ARG A 93 16.30 1.61 15.90
N ILE A 94 15.82 1.43 17.13
CA ILE A 94 15.63 2.53 18.09
C ILE A 94 16.88 2.82 18.93
N ILE A 95 17.66 1.79 19.27
CA ILE A 95 18.84 1.99 20.14
C ILE A 95 19.81 2.94 19.45
N TRP A 96 20.14 4.03 20.14
CA TRP A 96 21.02 5.11 19.65
C TRP A 96 20.55 5.77 18.35
N LEU A 97 19.25 5.84 18.07
CA LEU A 97 18.69 6.38 16.83
C LEU A 97 19.15 7.82 16.52
N GLU A 98 19.37 8.66 17.54
CA GLU A 98 19.89 10.02 17.35
C GLU A 98 21.41 10.07 17.09
N ARG A 99 22.15 9.04 17.55
CA ARG A 99 23.62 9.01 17.47
C ARG A 99 24.13 8.22 16.25
N LEU A 100 23.35 7.25 15.79
CA LEU A 100 23.70 6.36 14.70
C LEU A 100 22.57 6.35 13.65
N PRO A 101 22.86 6.73 12.38
CA PRO A 101 24.19 7.09 11.84
C PRO A 101 24.75 8.42 12.39
N LEU A 102 26.09 8.53 12.41
CA LEU A 102 26.85 9.65 13.01
C LEU A 102 26.60 11.00 12.33
N THR A 103 26.27 10.97 11.04
CA THR A 103 25.97 12.16 10.25
C THR A 103 24.53 12.13 9.78
N MET A 104 23.91 13.30 9.76
CA MET A 104 22.64 13.49 9.08
C MET A 104 22.92 13.54 7.58
N HIS A 105 22.17 12.78 6.80
CA HIS A 105 22.30 12.83 5.35
C HIS A 105 21.75 14.16 4.82
N ASN A 106 22.31 14.71 3.74
CA ASN A 106 21.85 15.99 3.19
C ASN A 106 20.36 15.94 2.81
N ASP A 107 19.92 14.87 2.14
CA ASP A 107 18.50 14.71 1.77
C ASP A 107 17.61 14.56 3.03
N GLU A 108 18.10 13.89 4.08
CA GLU A 108 17.38 13.77 5.35
C GLU A 108 17.16 15.16 5.98
N ALA A 109 18.15 16.04 5.89
CA ALA A 109 18.06 17.41 6.40
C ALA A 109 17.05 18.25 5.59
N VAL A 110 17.06 18.13 4.27
CA VAL A 110 16.08 18.80 3.40
C VAL A 110 14.66 18.33 3.72
N MET A 111 14.45 17.02 3.85
CA MET A 111 13.13 16.46 4.21
C MET A 111 12.68 16.88 5.62
N ALA A 112 13.62 17.01 6.57
CA ALA A 112 13.33 17.49 7.91
C ALA A 112 12.89 18.97 7.92
N LEU A 113 13.57 19.84 7.15
CA LEU A 113 13.20 21.24 6.99
C LEU A 113 11.82 21.38 6.33
N ALA A 114 11.56 20.63 5.26
CA ALA A 114 10.24 20.59 4.63
C ALA A 114 9.14 20.17 5.63
N ALA A 115 9.39 19.14 6.44
CA ALA A 115 8.46 18.71 7.49
C ALA A 115 8.28 19.76 8.62
N GLN A 116 9.27 20.63 8.85
CA GLN A 116 9.13 21.78 9.76
C GLN A 116 8.33 22.92 9.13
N GLU A 117 8.44 23.16 7.82
CA GLU A 117 7.61 24.15 7.13
C GLU A 117 6.12 23.81 7.20
N LEU A 118 5.75 22.52 7.16
CA LEU A 118 4.38 22.06 7.42
C LEU A 118 3.84 22.53 8.79
N ARG A 119 4.71 22.70 9.78
CA ARG A 119 4.32 23.21 11.11
C ARG A 119 3.82 24.65 11.04
N GLN A 120 4.41 25.46 10.17
CA GLN A 120 4.16 26.89 10.05
C GLN A 120 3.08 27.20 9.00
N GLY A 121 3.07 26.46 7.90
CA GLY A 121 2.23 26.71 6.73
C GLY A 121 1.07 25.73 6.51
N GLY A 122 0.98 24.66 7.31
CA GLY A 122 0.02 23.58 7.13
C GLY A 122 0.33 22.66 5.94
N LEU A 123 -0.44 21.58 5.78
CA LEU A 123 -0.35 20.67 4.63
C LEU A 123 -0.86 21.37 3.36
N ARG A 124 0.06 21.90 2.57
CA ARG A 124 -0.25 22.52 1.27
C ARG A 124 -0.32 21.42 0.21
N GLY A 125 -1.54 20.90 -0.04
CA GLY A 125 -1.81 19.93 -1.11
C GLY A 125 -1.00 18.63 -0.96
N TRP A 126 -1.55 17.63 -0.27
CA TRP A 126 -0.86 16.36 0.02
C TRP A 126 -0.38 15.58 -1.23
N TYR A 127 -1.02 15.82 -2.38
CA TYR A 127 -0.70 15.24 -3.69
C TYR A 127 0.35 16.04 -4.47
N LEU A 128 0.74 17.23 -3.99
CA LEU A 128 1.76 18.03 -4.64
C LEU A 128 3.13 17.37 -4.47
N LEU A 129 3.92 17.45 -5.53
CA LEU A 129 5.31 17.05 -5.53
C LEU A 129 6.19 18.27 -5.24
N ASP A 130 7.26 18.09 -4.48
CA ASP A 130 8.33 19.08 -4.40
C ASP A 130 9.13 19.14 -5.72
N THR A 131 10.11 20.06 -5.79
CA THR A 131 11.00 20.22 -6.95
C THR A 131 11.79 18.94 -7.28
N PHE A 132 11.90 18.01 -6.34
CA PHE A 132 12.61 16.74 -6.49
C PHE A 132 11.67 15.55 -6.76
N GLY A 133 10.36 15.79 -6.90
CA GLY A 133 9.37 14.75 -7.18
C GLY A 133 8.91 13.94 -5.97
N HIS A 134 9.14 14.42 -4.75
CA HIS A 134 8.67 13.79 -3.51
C HIS A 134 7.27 14.29 -3.13
N SER A 135 6.39 13.38 -2.71
CA SER A 135 5.06 13.75 -2.20
C SER A 135 5.14 14.42 -0.83
N GLN A 136 4.29 15.43 -0.64
CA GLN A 136 4.01 16.04 0.66
C GLN A 136 3.52 15.04 1.73
N LEU A 137 3.02 13.86 1.33
CA LEU A 137 2.60 12.81 2.25
C LEU A 137 3.74 12.31 3.15
N TRP A 138 4.96 12.18 2.63
CA TRP A 138 6.10 11.78 3.44
C TRP A 138 6.46 12.84 4.49
N TYR A 139 6.46 14.11 4.11
CA TYR A 139 6.70 15.22 5.05
C TYR A 139 5.62 15.31 6.13
N ALA A 140 4.37 15.00 5.78
CA ALA A 140 3.28 14.89 6.75
C ALA A 140 3.57 13.85 7.83
N LEU A 141 4.06 12.67 7.42
CA LEU A 141 4.42 11.61 8.35
C LEU A 141 5.61 12.00 9.22
N LEU A 142 6.67 12.57 8.64
CA LEU A 142 7.83 13.09 9.38
C LEU A 142 7.41 14.14 10.41
N HIS A 143 6.54 15.08 10.01
CA HIS A 143 5.97 16.07 10.91
C HIS A 143 5.19 15.42 12.06
N GLY A 144 4.36 14.42 11.76
CA GLY A 144 3.64 13.63 12.76
C GLY A 144 4.56 12.90 13.74
N GLY A 145 5.64 12.29 13.24
CA GLY A 145 6.66 11.64 14.07
C GLY A 145 7.32 12.62 15.04
N MET A 146 7.72 13.79 14.55
CA MET A 146 8.27 14.87 15.38
C MET A 146 7.26 15.43 16.39
N ARG A 147 5.96 15.44 16.06
CA ARG A 147 4.92 15.85 17.04
C ARG A 147 4.70 14.82 18.13
N LEU A 148 4.77 13.54 17.81
CA LEU A 148 4.50 12.45 18.76
C LEU A 148 5.68 12.16 19.68
N PHE A 149 6.90 12.17 19.13
CA PHE A 149 8.12 11.75 19.84
C PHE A 149 9.07 12.91 20.17
N GLY A 150 8.72 14.14 19.78
CA GLY A 150 9.50 15.35 20.02
C GLY A 150 10.21 15.87 18.76
N PRO A 151 10.46 17.20 18.69
CA PRO A 151 11.07 17.84 17.53
C PRO A 151 12.59 17.60 17.47
N SER A 152 13.00 16.33 17.33
CA SER A 152 14.40 15.90 17.26
C SER A 152 14.61 14.88 16.14
N LEU A 153 15.88 14.48 15.91
CA LEU A 153 16.23 13.39 15.01
C LEU A 153 15.55 12.08 15.41
N PHE A 154 15.33 11.85 16.70
CA PHE A 154 14.58 10.69 17.17
C PHE A 154 13.17 10.70 16.58
N GLY A 155 12.40 11.78 16.80
CA GLY A 155 11.03 11.86 16.32
C GLY A 155 10.91 11.85 14.81
N LEU A 156 11.87 12.46 14.10
CA LEU A 156 11.97 12.38 12.64
C LEU A 156 12.15 10.93 12.17
N ARG A 157 13.15 10.23 12.70
CA ARG A 157 13.54 8.89 12.23
C ARG A 157 12.56 7.80 12.69
N MET A 158 11.75 8.05 13.71
CA MET A 158 10.73 7.10 14.18
C MET A 158 9.74 6.68 13.08
N VAL A 159 9.52 7.52 12.06
CA VAL A 159 8.70 7.16 10.88
C VAL A 159 9.37 6.04 10.08
N ALA A 160 10.67 6.16 9.80
CA ALA A 160 11.43 5.13 9.10
C ALA A 160 11.55 3.84 9.94
N VAL A 161 11.71 3.98 11.26
CA VAL A 161 11.69 2.85 12.20
C VAL A 161 10.36 2.11 12.13
N PHE A 162 9.24 2.84 12.09
CA PHE A 162 7.90 2.26 11.99
C PHE A 162 7.77 1.42 10.73
N PHE A 163 8.03 1.98 9.54
CA PHE A 163 7.94 1.22 8.29
C PHE A 163 8.91 0.04 8.27
N GLY A 164 10.17 0.26 8.66
CA GLY A 164 11.18 -0.79 8.72
C GLY A 164 10.87 -1.92 9.70
N THR A 165 10.10 -1.66 10.75
CA THR A 165 9.64 -2.68 11.71
C THR A 165 8.36 -3.35 11.20
N ALA A 166 7.43 -2.58 10.64
CA ALA A 166 6.18 -3.09 10.06
C ALA A 166 6.43 -4.07 8.90
N THR A 167 7.52 -3.88 8.15
CA THR A 167 7.99 -4.83 7.13
C THR A 167 8.17 -6.25 7.67
N MET A 168 8.47 -6.43 8.97
CA MET A 168 8.60 -7.77 9.56
C MET A 168 7.26 -8.51 9.51
N GLY A 169 6.15 -7.82 9.79
CA GLY A 169 4.81 -8.40 9.74
C GLY A 169 4.41 -8.81 8.33
N THR A 170 4.57 -7.90 7.36
CA THR A 170 4.21 -8.16 5.96
C THR A 170 5.09 -9.26 5.35
N THR A 171 6.39 -9.26 5.64
CA THR A 171 7.33 -10.31 5.19
C THR A 171 6.97 -11.67 5.78
N TYR A 172 6.75 -11.74 7.11
CA TYR A 172 6.42 -12.99 7.78
C TYR A 172 5.12 -13.57 7.21
N LEU A 173 4.07 -12.76 7.12
CA LEU A 173 2.77 -13.18 6.59
C LEU A 173 2.87 -13.62 5.12
N LEU A 174 3.58 -12.86 4.28
CA LEU A 174 3.77 -13.19 2.87
C LEU A 174 4.45 -14.55 2.71
N VAL A 175 5.58 -14.76 3.37
CA VAL A 175 6.35 -16.00 3.25
C VAL A 175 5.59 -17.16 3.91
N ARG A 176 4.88 -16.91 5.01
CA ARG A 176 4.06 -17.92 5.68
C ARG A 176 2.87 -18.36 4.81
N LEU A 177 2.29 -17.42 4.06
CA LEU A 177 1.22 -17.69 3.10
C LEU A 177 1.76 -18.47 1.90
N LEU A 178 2.86 -18.03 1.30
CA LEU A 178 3.39 -18.64 0.08
C LEU A 178 4.09 -19.99 0.32
N PHE A 179 4.72 -20.16 1.48
CA PHE A 179 5.57 -21.29 1.80
C PHE A 179 5.19 -21.92 3.15
N ASN A 180 6.09 -21.86 4.13
CA ASN A 180 5.96 -22.52 5.42
C ASN A 180 6.57 -21.67 6.54
N ARG A 181 6.32 -22.08 7.79
CA ARG A 181 6.80 -21.36 8.98
C ARG A 181 8.33 -21.25 9.07
N PRO A 182 9.13 -22.31 8.86
CA PRO A 182 10.60 -22.18 8.91
C PRO A 182 11.15 -21.14 7.94
N LEU A 183 10.65 -21.10 6.70
CA LEU A 183 11.07 -20.09 5.74
C LEU A 183 10.62 -18.68 6.14
N ALA A 184 9.39 -18.53 6.65
CA ALA A 184 8.91 -17.24 7.14
C ALA A 184 9.78 -16.68 8.29
N LEU A 185 10.17 -17.54 9.23
CA LEU A 185 11.10 -17.21 10.31
C LEU A 185 12.46 -16.80 9.75
N LEU A 186 13.05 -17.62 8.87
CA LEU A 186 14.38 -17.36 8.31
C LEU A 186 14.40 -16.06 7.51
N SER A 187 13.47 -15.87 6.58
CA SER A 187 13.40 -14.65 5.75
C SER A 187 13.19 -13.39 6.59
N THR A 188 12.31 -13.45 7.58
CA THR A 188 12.03 -12.30 8.46
C THR A 188 13.21 -12.00 9.39
N LEU A 189 13.87 -13.03 9.92
CA LEU A 189 15.09 -12.87 10.74
C LEU A 189 16.22 -12.25 9.92
N LEU A 190 16.49 -12.79 8.72
CA LEU A 190 17.51 -12.25 7.83
C LEU A 190 17.24 -10.78 7.52
N LEU A 191 15.99 -10.42 7.22
CA LEU A 191 15.61 -9.02 6.94
C LEU A 191 15.68 -8.14 8.20
N ALA A 192 15.33 -8.66 9.37
CA ALA A 192 15.40 -7.93 10.65
C ALA A 192 16.83 -7.49 10.96
N THR A 193 17.82 -8.35 10.62
CA THR A 193 19.25 -8.13 10.86
C THR A 193 20.03 -7.67 9.63
N PHE A 194 19.38 -7.54 8.47
CA PHE A 194 20.04 -7.16 7.23
C PHE A 194 20.55 -5.72 7.31
N HIS A 195 21.87 -5.55 7.24
CA HIS A 195 22.54 -4.28 7.50
C HIS A 195 21.94 -3.09 6.71
N PHE A 196 21.70 -3.26 5.40
CA PHE A 196 21.14 -2.18 4.58
C PHE A 196 19.70 -1.83 4.98
N HIS A 197 18.86 -2.84 5.27
CA HIS A 197 17.50 -2.58 5.69
C HIS A 197 17.48 -1.90 7.08
N VAL A 198 18.34 -2.31 8.01
CA VAL A 198 18.50 -1.64 9.31
C VAL A 198 18.98 -0.20 9.12
N HIS A 199 19.98 0.03 8.26
CA HIS A 199 20.52 1.36 7.97
C HIS A 199 19.44 2.30 7.44
N PHE A 200 18.69 1.92 6.40
CA PHE A 200 17.63 2.76 5.85
C PHE A 200 16.40 2.86 6.76
N SER A 201 16.18 1.91 7.66
CA SER A 201 15.17 2.04 8.73
C SER A 201 15.55 3.02 9.84
N ARG A 202 16.77 3.58 9.81
CA ARG A 202 17.32 4.50 10.82
C ARG A 202 17.62 5.89 10.26
N ILE A 203 17.18 6.18 9.03
CA ILE A 203 17.33 7.47 8.38
C ILE A 203 15.93 7.93 7.96
N GLY A 204 15.60 9.20 8.18
CA GLY A 204 14.32 9.83 7.85
C GLY A 204 14.05 10.00 6.34
N LEU A 205 14.51 9.07 5.51
CA LEU A 205 14.25 9.02 4.08
C LEU A 205 13.05 8.11 3.78
N ASN A 206 12.35 8.45 2.70
CA ASN A 206 11.16 7.77 2.22
C ASN A 206 11.44 6.37 1.62
N ASN A 207 12.66 6.07 1.21
CA ASN A 207 12.97 4.83 0.48
C ASN A 207 12.71 3.53 1.29
N VAL A 208 12.72 3.58 2.63
CA VAL A 208 12.38 2.41 3.46
C VAL A 208 10.93 1.95 3.25
N THR A 209 10.02 2.85 2.85
CA THR A 209 8.60 2.50 2.64
C THR A 209 8.42 1.48 1.52
N ASP A 210 9.33 1.44 0.55
CA ASP A 210 9.25 0.52 -0.59
C ASP A 210 9.31 -0.94 -0.16
N THR A 211 10.10 -1.25 0.86
CA THR A 211 10.20 -2.64 1.34
C THR A 211 8.91 -3.05 2.05
N PHE A 212 8.32 -2.14 2.82
CA PHE A 212 7.03 -2.35 3.47
C PHE A 212 5.91 -2.51 2.44
N PHE A 213 5.74 -1.54 1.53
CA PHE A 213 4.68 -1.57 0.54
C PHE A 213 4.86 -2.70 -0.47
N GLY A 214 6.09 -3.02 -0.88
CA GLY A 214 6.34 -4.12 -1.79
C GLY A 214 5.93 -5.47 -1.21
N THR A 215 6.28 -5.74 0.05
CA THR A 215 5.87 -6.97 0.73
C THR A 215 4.37 -6.99 1.05
N LEU A 216 3.76 -5.85 1.36
CA LEU A 216 2.31 -5.74 1.59
C LEU A 216 1.50 -5.95 0.30
N VAL A 217 1.90 -5.32 -0.81
CA VAL A 217 1.27 -5.50 -2.13
C VAL A 217 1.35 -6.97 -2.56
N ALA A 218 2.52 -7.59 -2.43
CA ALA A 218 2.69 -9.02 -2.71
C ALA A 218 1.80 -9.90 -1.82
N LEU A 219 1.68 -9.58 -0.53
CA LEU A 219 0.83 -10.30 0.42
C LEU A 219 -0.65 -10.19 0.04
N LEU A 220 -1.14 -8.98 -0.18
CA LEU A 220 -2.54 -8.72 -0.54
C LEU A 220 -2.90 -9.35 -1.89
N LEU A 221 -1.99 -9.26 -2.87
CA LEU A 221 -2.18 -9.88 -4.18
C LEU A 221 -2.28 -11.40 -4.04
N ALA A 222 -1.31 -12.02 -3.37
CA ALA A 222 -1.29 -13.47 -3.18
C ALA A 222 -2.53 -13.96 -2.42
N ALA A 223 -2.94 -13.25 -1.37
CA ALA A 223 -4.12 -13.58 -0.58
C ALA A 223 -5.42 -13.40 -1.39
N GLY A 224 -5.54 -12.30 -2.13
CA GLY A 224 -6.71 -12.01 -2.97
C GLY A 224 -6.86 -13.01 -4.12
N LEU A 225 -5.76 -13.37 -4.77
CA LEU A 225 -5.74 -14.38 -5.83
C LEU A 225 -6.11 -15.78 -5.31
N ARG A 226 -5.61 -16.18 -4.14
CA ARG A 226 -5.93 -17.50 -3.54
C ARG A 226 -7.37 -17.61 -3.06
N GLN A 227 -7.93 -16.52 -2.52
CA GLN A 227 -9.30 -16.51 -2.03
C GLN A 227 -10.33 -16.19 -3.11
N GLY A 228 -9.90 -15.60 -4.24
CA GLY A 228 -10.82 -14.95 -5.18
C GLY A 228 -11.46 -13.67 -4.60
N SER A 229 -10.90 -13.11 -3.53
CA SER A 229 -11.43 -11.93 -2.84
C SER A 229 -11.15 -10.66 -3.63
N ARG A 230 -12.23 -9.96 -4.01
CA ARG A 230 -12.18 -8.68 -4.71
C ARG A 230 -11.75 -7.57 -3.78
N PHE A 231 -12.12 -7.64 -2.49
CA PHE A 231 -11.64 -6.71 -1.49
C PHE A 231 -10.12 -6.71 -1.41
N LEU A 232 -9.49 -7.88 -1.33
CA LEU A 232 -8.03 -7.98 -1.24
C LEU A 232 -7.33 -7.53 -2.54
N LEU A 233 -7.92 -7.80 -3.70
CA LEU A 233 -7.41 -7.30 -4.99
C LEU A 233 -7.56 -5.78 -5.10
N ALA A 234 -8.68 -5.21 -4.65
CA ALA A 234 -8.89 -3.77 -4.56
C ALA A 234 -7.88 -3.12 -3.58
N ALA A 235 -7.69 -3.73 -2.41
CA ALA A 235 -6.71 -3.30 -1.41
C ALA A 235 -5.27 -3.38 -1.95
N THR A 236 -4.97 -4.35 -2.82
CA THR A 236 -3.68 -4.44 -3.53
C THR A 236 -3.46 -3.20 -4.40
N GLY A 237 -4.44 -2.84 -5.24
CA GLY A 237 -4.38 -1.66 -6.09
C GLY A 237 -4.28 -0.35 -5.29
N VAL A 238 -5.05 -0.25 -4.20
CA VAL A 238 -5.01 0.91 -3.29
C VAL A 238 -3.64 1.05 -2.64
N THR A 239 -3.11 -0.04 -2.09
CA THR A 239 -1.79 -0.06 -1.44
C THR A 239 -0.68 0.29 -2.45
N LEU A 240 -0.77 -0.26 -3.66
CA LEU A 240 0.17 0.04 -4.74
C LEU A 240 0.15 1.53 -5.11
N GLY A 241 -1.03 2.13 -5.26
CA GLY A 241 -1.13 3.56 -5.56
C GLY A 241 -0.66 4.46 -4.41
N ILE A 242 -0.89 4.08 -3.15
CA ILE A 242 -0.32 4.77 -1.99
C ILE A 242 1.21 4.68 -2.02
N ALA A 243 1.78 3.51 -2.33
CA ALA A 243 3.23 3.32 -2.40
C ALA A 243 3.91 4.26 -3.39
N LEU A 244 3.25 4.54 -4.53
CA LEU A 244 3.76 5.44 -5.58
C LEU A 244 3.92 6.90 -5.14
N HIS A 245 3.34 7.30 -4.00
CA HIS A 245 3.52 8.64 -3.44
C HIS A 245 4.84 8.78 -2.66
N PHE A 246 5.47 7.69 -2.24
CA PHE A 246 6.64 7.77 -1.36
C PHE A 246 7.94 7.91 -2.13
N TYR A 247 8.54 6.80 -2.55
CA TYR A 247 9.84 6.78 -3.22
C TYR A 247 9.70 6.29 -4.66
N THR A 248 10.54 6.81 -5.55
CA THR A 248 10.51 6.50 -6.98
C THR A 248 10.70 4.99 -7.26
N GLY A 249 11.37 4.27 -6.36
CA GLY A 249 11.52 2.81 -6.43
C GLY A 249 10.19 2.06 -6.41
N ALA A 250 9.15 2.60 -5.77
CA ALA A 250 7.81 2.00 -5.73
C ALA A 250 7.18 1.85 -7.13
N ARG A 251 7.68 2.58 -8.15
CA ARG A 251 7.24 2.40 -9.55
C ARG A 251 7.52 1.00 -10.08
N LEU A 252 8.54 0.30 -9.56
CA LEU A 252 8.82 -1.10 -9.89
C LEU A 252 7.76 -2.07 -9.36
N LEU A 253 6.96 -1.66 -8.37
CA LEU A 253 5.87 -2.49 -7.85
C LEU A 253 4.77 -2.69 -8.88
N VAL A 254 4.57 -1.76 -9.81
CA VAL A 254 3.57 -1.88 -10.88
C VAL A 254 3.87 -3.07 -11.81
N PRO A 255 5.02 -3.12 -12.53
CA PRO A 255 5.33 -4.26 -13.38
C PRO A 255 5.50 -5.56 -12.57
N LEU A 256 5.97 -5.50 -11.32
CA LEU A 256 6.07 -6.68 -10.47
C LEU A 256 4.69 -7.26 -10.12
N THR A 257 3.73 -6.41 -9.77
CA THR A 257 2.34 -6.83 -9.47
C THR A 257 1.69 -7.43 -10.70
N LEU A 258 1.87 -6.82 -11.88
CA LEU A 258 1.37 -7.35 -13.15
C LEU A 258 2.01 -8.70 -13.49
N PHE A 259 3.32 -8.84 -13.29
CA PHE A 259 4.04 -10.08 -13.51
C PHE A 259 3.56 -11.21 -12.58
N MET A 260 3.39 -10.92 -11.28
CA MET A 260 2.84 -11.88 -10.31
C MET A 260 1.41 -12.29 -10.66
N GLY A 261 0.56 -11.34 -11.06
CA GLY A 261 -0.79 -11.64 -11.53
C GLY A 261 -0.81 -12.47 -12.81
N ALA A 262 0.07 -12.18 -13.76
CA ALA A 262 0.18 -12.90 -15.03
C ALA A 262 0.67 -14.34 -14.83
N THR A 263 1.69 -14.56 -13.99
CA THR A 263 2.20 -15.91 -13.69
C THR A 263 1.15 -16.78 -13.01
N TRP A 264 0.42 -16.23 -12.03
CA TRP A 264 -0.73 -16.91 -11.43
C TRP A 264 -1.82 -17.22 -12.45
N TYR A 265 -2.12 -16.27 -13.35
CA TYR A 265 -3.13 -16.48 -14.38
C TYR A 265 -2.75 -17.62 -15.33
N VAL A 266 -1.50 -17.66 -15.79
CA VAL A 266 -0.99 -18.73 -16.66
C VAL A 266 -1.05 -20.08 -15.97
N ASP A 267 -0.70 -20.15 -14.69
CA ASP A 267 -0.81 -21.37 -13.88
C ASP A 267 -2.25 -21.89 -13.81
N GLN A 268 -3.19 -21.00 -13.47
CA GLN A 268 -4.61 -21.33 -13.46
C GLN A 268 -5.12 -21.77 -14.83
N TRP A 269 -4.74 -21.08 -15.90
CA TRP A 269 -5.15 -21.43 -17.26
C TRP A 269 -4.70 -22.85 -17.65
N ARG A 270 -3.48 -23.25 -17.28
CA ARG A 270 -2.96 -24.61 -17.53
C ARG A 270 -3.74 -25.70 -16.78
N HIS A 271 -4.31 -25.36 -15.63
CA HIS A 271 -5.02 -26.30 -14.76
C HIS A 271 -6.56 -26.20 -14.86
N ARG A 272 -7.09 -25.36 -15.76
CA ARG A 272 -8.54 -25.19 -15.96
C ARG A 272 -9.16 -26.30 -16.80
N GLY A 273 -10.26 -26.85 -16.32
CA GLY A 273 -11.22 -27.62 -17.13
C GLY A 273 -12.10 -26.71 -18.00
N THR A 274 -12.63 -27.24 -19.10
CA THR A 274 -13.56 -26.55 -20.01
C THR A 274 -14.88 -26.21 -19.31
N GLY A 275 -15.01 -24.98 -18.78
CA GLY A 275 -16.27 -24.49 -18.19
C GLY A 275 -16.13 -23.49 -17.03
N GLN A 276 -14.93 -23.26 -16.49
CA GLN A 276 -14.73 -22.26 -15.43
C GLN A 276 -14.62 -20.83 -15.99
N ARG A 277 -15.24 -19.86 -15.29
CA ARG A 277 -15.21 -18.44 -15.65
C ARG A 277 -13.78 -17.89 -15.58
N ASP A 278 -13.46 -16.99 -16.51
CA ASP A 278 -12.16 -16.34 -16.55
C ASP A 278 -12.05 -15.22 -15.49
N PRO A 279 -11.13 -15.29 -14.51
CA PRO A 279 -10.87 -14.25 -13.53
C PRO A 279 -10.04 -13.08 -14.09
N LEU A 280 -9.46 -13.17 -15.30
CA LEU A 280 -8.67 -12.08 -15.90
C LEU A 280 -9.35 -10.71 -15.87
N PRO A 281 -10.63 -10.57 -16.27
CA PRO A 281 -11.26 -9.25 -16.33
C PRO A 281 -11.46 -8.66 -14.93
N ALA A 282 -11.69 -9.50 -13.92
CA ALA A 282 -11.88 -9.07 -12.53
C ALA A 282 -10.54 -8.69 -11.87
N LEU A 283 -9.48 -9.48 -12.11
CA LEU A 283 -8.13 -9.20 -11.64
C LEU A 283 -7.58 -7.93 -12.29
N ALA A 284 -7.72 -7.83 -13.61
CA ALA A 284 -7.25 -6.68 -14.37
C ALA A 284 -8.05 -5.41 -14.02
N ALA A 285 -9.38 -5.49 -13.85
CA ALA A 285 -10.19 -4.34 -13.41
C ALA A 285 -9.91 -3.91 -11.96
N ALA A 286 -9.64 -4.85 -11.04
CA ALA A 286 -9.35 -4.51 -9.64
C ALA A 286 -7.96 -3.87 -9.49
N VAL A 287 -6.94 -4.42 -10.17
CA VAL A 287 -5.57 -3.89 -10.15
C VAL A 287 -5.46 -2.59 -10.95
N MET A 288 -6.04 -2.52 -12.16
CA MET A 288 -6.03 -1.30 -12.97
C MET A 288 -6.95 -0.21 -12.44
N GLY A 289 -8.09 -0.55 -11.85
CA GLY A 289 -9.01 0.42 -11.23
C GLY A 289 -8.38 1.07 -9.99
N GLY A 290 -7.84 0.27 -9.06
CA GLY A 290 -7.18 0.79 -7.86
C GLY A 290 -5.90 1.59 -8.18
N THR A 291 -5.15 1.20 -9.21
CA THR A 291 -3.96 1.97 -9.64
C THR A 291 -4.34 3.23 -10.41
N ALA A 292 -5.30 3.20 -11.34
CA ALA A 292 -5.70 4.37 -12.13
C ALA A 292 -6.35 5.47 -11.27
N THR A 293 -7.14 5.11 -10.26
CA THR A 293 -7.74 6.06 -9.30
C THR A 293 -6.69 6.73 -8.39
N LEU A 294 -5.48 6.16 -8.29
CA LEU A 294 -4.40 6.68 -7.45
C LEU A 294 -3.23 7.30 -8.24
N TYR A 295 -3.00 6.84 -9.48
CA TYR A 295 -1.97 7.37 -10.39
C TYR A 295 -2.39 8.72 -11.00
N THR A 296 -3.69 9.01 -11.04
CA THR A 296 -4.27 10.26 -11.55
C THR A 296 -4.00 11.48 -10.67
N LEU A 297 -3.25 11.32 -9.58
CA LEU A 297 -2.68 12.42 -8.80
C LEU A 297 -1.26 12.82 -9.25
N MET A 298 -0.64 12.05 -10.14
CA MET A 298 0.67 12.35 -10.71
C MET A 298 0.70 13.22 -11.99
N PRO A 299 -0.41 13.62 -12.66
CA PRO A 299 -0.27 14.32 -13.92
C PRO A 299 0.06 15.80 -13.67
N PHE A 300 1.14 16.27 -14.32
CA PHE A 300 1.48 17.69 -14.56
C PHE A 300 2.35 18.47 -13.57
N ALA A 301 3.29 17.84 -12.84
CA ALA A 301 4.37 18.60 -12.17
C ALA A 301 5.39 19.23 -13.16
N PHE A 302 5.35 18.88 -14.45
CA PHE A 302 6.16 19.54 -15.49
C PHE A 302 5.51 20.77 -16.12
N ALA A 303 4.31 21.19 -15.68
CA ALA A 303 3.58 22.31 -16.29
C ALA A 303 3.57 23.61 -15.47
N VAL A 304 4.32 23.69 -14.36
CA VAL A 304 4.48 24.93 -13.60
C VAL A 304 5.96 25.12 -13.25
N ILE A 305 6.75 25.44 -14.28
CA ILE A 305 7.93 26.30 -14.18
C ILE A 305 7.53 27.64 -14.79
#